data_AF-A0A956YTY7-F1
#
_entry.id   AF-A0A956YTY7-F1
#
_cell.length_a   1.000
_cell.length_b   1.000
_cell.length_c   1.000
_cell.angle_alpha   90.00
_cell.angle_beta   90.00
_cell.angle_gamma   90.00
#
_symmetry.space_group_name_H-M   'P 1'
#
loop_
_entity.id
_entity.type
_entity.pdbx_description
1 polymer ?
#
loop_
_entity_poly.entity_id
_entity_poly.type
_entity_poly.pdbx_seq_one_letter_code
_entity_poly.pdbx_strand_id
1 'polypeptide(L)'
;FESGFADEEIQWQYLSEQLRQAQDCPVALFMHKPPCLTSFREDDYNTKVIPAQARSRLQQILHNSNVGLICCGHLHVYRTFHTLGMTVVVAPTIMRGANDYVSDNGHGVNGLVEYNFDGAGVEFRLREPPGVTRPHLPEGARVEWPIYLAESIDNG
;
A
#
# COMPACT_ATOMS: atom_id res chain seq x y z
N PHE A 1 7.82 3.37 6.74
CA PHE A 1 8.51 2.18 7.24
C PHE A 1 9.80 2.01 6.44
N GLU A 2 10.91 2.23 7.11
CA GLU A 2 12.31 2.07 6.70
C GLU A 2 12.84 3.12 5.72
N SER A 3 12.55 4.38 5.98
CA SER A 3 13.27 5.49 5.32
C SER A 3 14.67 5.68 5.91
N GLY A 4 14.98 5.07 7.07
CA GLY A 4 16.27 5.21 7.75
C GLY A 4 16.47 6.55 8.46
N PHE A 5 15.44 7.41 8.47
CA PHE A 5 15.45 8.70 9.15
C PHE A 5 15.03 8.55 10.61
N ALA A 6 15.60 9.38 11.49
CA ALA A 6 15.24 9.40 12.91
C ALA A 6 13.73 9.65 13.13
N ASP A 7 13.10 10.41 12.24
CA ASP A 7 11.67 10.71 12.27
C ASP A 7 10.77 9.48 12.05
N GLU A 8 11.33 8.34 11.67
CA GLU A 8 10.56 7.10 11.59
C GLU A 8 10.00 6.69 12.96
N GLU A 9 10.72 6.95 14.05
CA GLU A 9 10.22 6.65 15.38
C GLU A 9 8.98 7.50 15.72
N ILE A 10 8.91 8.73 15.20
CA ILE A 10 7.74 9.61 15.33
C ILE A 10 6.53 8.99 14.62
N GLN A 11 6.73 8.39 13.44
CA GLN A 11 5.64 7.69 12.71
C GLN A 11 5.10 6.50 13.51
N TRP A 12 5.97 5.74 14.17
CA TRP A 12 5.56 4.61 15.00
C TRP A 12 4.83 5.04 16.27
N GLN A 13 5.30 6.10 16.92
CA GLN A 13 4.64 6.68 18.09
C GLN A 13 3.27 7.23 17.71
N TYR A 14 3.19 7.96 16.60
CA TYR A 14 1.93 8.48 16.07
C TYR A 14 0.93 7.36 15.79
N LEU A 15 1.34 6.30 15.06
CA LEU A 15 0.47 5.17 14.75
C LEU A 15 -0.06 4.50 16.03
N SER A 16 0.83 4.25 17.00
CA SER A 16 0.46 3.61 18.26
C SER A 16 -0.53 4.47 19.06
N GLU A 17 -0.31 5.78 19.11
CA GLU A 17 -1.19 6.72 19.80
C GLU A 17 -2.57 6.83 19.12
N GLN A 18 -2.61 6.91 17.79
CA GLN A 18 -3.88 6.95 17.05
C GLN A 18 -4.71 5.68 17.26
N LEU A 19 -4.07 4.51 17.25
CA LEU A 19 -4.76 3.24 17.50
C LEU A 19 -5.25 3.13 18.95
N ARG A 20 -4.47 3.65 19.92
CA ARG A 20 -4.90 3.72 21.32
C ARG A 20 -6.10 4.65 21.51
N GLN A 21 -6.11 5.79 20.81
CA GLN A 21 -7.22 6.76 20.86
C GLN A 21 -8.50 6.23 20.22
N ALA A 22 -8.39 5.35 19.21
CA ALA A 22 -9.54 4.70 18.60
C ALA A 22 -10.28 3.75 19.55
N GLN A 23 -9.63 3.26 20.61
CA GLN A 23 -10.19 2.32 21.59
C GLN A 23 -10.82 1.11 20.88
N ASP A 24 -12.12 0.88 21.09
CA ASP A 24 -12.88 -0.23 20.51
C ASP A 24 -13.49 0.12 19.13
N CYS A 25 -13.25 1.32 18.59
CA CYS A 25 -13.75 1.68 17.26
C CYS A 25 -13.02 0.85 16.18
N PRO A 26 -13.73 0.24 15.22
CA PRO A 26 -13.10 -0.43 14.09
C PRO A 26 -12.21 0.53 13.28
N VAL A 27 -11.00 0.09 12.95
CA VAL A 27 -10.02 0.89 12.22
C VAL A 27 -9.67 0.24 10.87
N ALA A 28 -9.57 1.09 9.84
CA ALA A 28 -8.93 0.77 8.57
C ALA A 28 -7.57 1.48 8.48
N LEU A 29 -6.50 0.72 8.28
CA LEU A 29 -5.14 1.24 8.15
C LEU A 29 -4.76 1.40 6.68
N PHE A 30 -4.44 2.62 6.26
CA PHE A 30 -3.94 2.92 4.92
C PHE A 30 -2.41 3.05 4.93
N MET A 31 -1.73 2.31 4.06
CA MET A 31 -0.26 2.36 3.92
C MET A 31 0.18 2.06 2.48
N HIS A 32 1.33 2.54 2.03
CA HIS A 32 1.73 2.31 0.64
C HIS A 32 2.20 0.87 0.38
N LYS A 33 3.24 0.41 1.08
CA LYS A 33 3.77 -0.95 0.94
C LYS A 33 2.91 -1.96 1.71
N PRO A 34 2.60 -3.14 1.17
CA PRO A 34 1.90 -4.18 1.92
C PRO A 34 2.71 -4.64 3.13
N PRO A 35 2.03 -5.07 4.22
CA PRO A 35 2.72 -5.62 5.37
C PRO A 35 3.35 -6.98 5.06
N CYS A 36 2.71 -7.77 4.21
CA CYS A 36 3.09 -9.12 3.81
C CYS A 36 2.47 -9.48 2.44
N LEU A 37 2.95 -10.55 1.81
CA LEU A 37 2.37 -11.06 0.56
C LEU A 37 1.22 -12.02 0.83
N THR A 38 1.35 -12.86 1.85
CA THR A 38 0.36 -13.92 2.15
C THR A 38 -0.05 -13.92 3.60
N SER A 39 0.88 -13.69 4.52
CA SER A 39 0.65 -13.82 5.95
C SER A 39 1.61 -12.94 6.71
N PHE A 40 1.16 -12.31 7.80
CA PHE A 40 2.06 -11.60 8.71
C PHE A 40 3.17 -12.49 9.30
N ARG A 41 2.98 -13.81 9.26
CA ARG A 41 3.94 -14.80 9.77
C ARG A 41 4.99 -15.24 8.75
N GLU A 42 4.98 -14.69 7.53
CA GLU A 42 6.04 -14.96 6.56
C GLU A 42 7.38 -14.40 7.06
N ASP A 43 8.46 -15.14 6.84
CA ASP A 43 9.83 -14.87 7.30
C ASP A 43 10.80 -14.56 6.15
N ASP A 44 10.40 -14.88 4.91
CA ASP A 44 11.19 -14.57 3.72
C ASP A 44 11.44 -13.07 3.56
N TYR A 45 12.69 -12.73 3.22
CA TYR A 45 13.05 -11.39 2.79
C TYR A 45 12.42 -11.09 1.44
N ASN A 46 11.64 -10.02 1.35
CA ASN A 46 10.99 -9.62 0.12
C ASN A 46 10.89 -8.09 0.02
N THR A 47 11.47 -7.52 -1.03
CA THR A 47 11.50 -6.07 -1.25
C THR A 47 10.14 -5.49 -1.63
N LYS A 48 9.15 -6.34 -1.95
CA LYS A 48 7.78 -5.97 -2.32
C LYS A 48 6.88 -5.67 -1.10
N VAL A 49 7.35 -5.94 0.11
CA VAL A 49 6.60 -5.73 1.36
C VAL A 49 7.46 -4.95 2.35
N ILE A 50 6.89 -4.53 3.47
CA ILE A 50 7.70 -3.96 4.55
C ILE A 50 8.65 -5.02 5.12
N PRO A 51 9.86 -4.64 5.57
CA PRO A 51 10.82 -5.65 6.01
C PRO A 51 10.44 -6.29 7.35
N ALA A 52 11.05 -7.43 7.65
CA ALA A 52 10.60 -8.32 8.72
C ALA A 52 10.57 -7.66 10.11
N GLN A 53 11.51 -6.76 10.40
CA GLN A 53 11.55 -6.01 11.66
C GLN A 53 10.37 -5.04 11.77
N ALA A 54 10.12 -4.24 10.74
CA ALA A 54 8.95 -3.36 10.67
C ALA A 54 7.63 -4.15 10.71
N ARG A 55 7.55 -5.30 10.03
CA ARG A 55 6.38 -6.19 10.09
C ARG A 55 6.13 -6.71 11.50
N SER A 56 7.16 -7.16 12.20
CA SER A 56 7.04 -7.65 13.58
C SER A 56 6.56 -6.55 14.53
N ARG A 57 7.12 -5.34 14.40
CA ARG A 57 6.69 -4.17 15.19
C ARG A 57 5.25 -3.78 14.88
N LEU A 58 4.88 -3.73 13.61
CA LEU A 58 3.51 -3.47 13.18
C LEU A 58 2.55 -4.52 13.75
N GLN A 59 2.89 -5.81 13.68
CA GLN A 59 2.08 -6.88 14.25
C GLN A 59 1.83 -6.69 15.75
N GLN A 60 2.85 -6.28 16.53
CA GLN A 60 2.70 -6.02 17.97
C GLN A 60 1.73 -4.88 18.25
N ILE A 61 1.80 -3.79 17.47
CA ILE A 61 0.90 -2.65 17.59
C ILE A 61 -0.53 -3.07 17.22
N LEU A 62 -0.68 -3.81 16.12
CA LEU A 62 -1.98 -4.22 15.60
C LEU A 62 -2.70 -5.24 16.50
N HIS A 63 -1.97 -6.14 17.16
CA HIS A 63 -2.53 -7.18 18.02
C HIS A 63 -3.44 -6.65 19.13
N ASN A 64 -3.18 -5.43 19.62
CA ASN A 64 -3.95 -4.81 20.71
C ASN A 64 -4.90 -3.71 20.22
N SER A 65 -5.18 -3.67 18.91
CA SER A 65 -6.01 -2.65 18.28
C SER A 65 -7.19 -3.28 17.55
N ASN A 66 -8.28 -2.54 17.36
CA ASN A 66 -9.42 -3.00 16.58
C ASN A 66 -9.26 -2.74 15.07
N VAL A 67 -8.07 -3.03 14.51
CA VAL A 67 -7.83 -2.91 13.07
C VAL A 67 -8.40 -4.14 12.37
N GLY A 68 -9.40 -3.93 11.50
CA GLY A 68 -10.04 -5.00 10.73
C GLY A 68 -9.67 -4.99 9.24
N LEU A 69 -9.13 -3.88 8.74
CA LEU A 69 -8.82 -3.68 7.33
C LEU A 69 -7.45 -3.00 7.16
N ILE A 70 -6.62 -3.51 6.24
CA ILE A 70 -5.39 -2.86 5.79
C ILE A 70 -5.49 -2.62 4.29
N CYS A 71 -5.44 -1.35 3.90
CA CYS A 71 -5.49 -0.89 2.53
C CYS A 71 -4.07 -0.51 2.09
N CYS A 72 -3.54 -1.17 1.06
CA CYS A 72 -2.21 -0.89 0.54
C CYS A 72 -2.10 -0.94 -0.98
N GLY A 73 -0.91 -0.67 -1.51
CA GLY A 73 -0.63 -0.64 -2.95
C GLY A 73 0.73 -1.27 -3.27
N HIS A 74 1.57 -0.55 -4.00
CA HIS A 74 2.94 -0.92 -4.38
C HIS A 74 3.08 -2.10 -5.36
N LEU A 75 2.26 -3.15 -5.26
CA LEU A 75 2.39 -4.35 -6.10
C LEU A 75 1.83 -4.20 -7.53
N HIS A 76 1.12 -3.10 -7.81
CA HIS A 76 0.47 -2.83 -9.10
C HIS A 76 -0.48 -3.97 -9.55
N VAL A 77 -1.08 -4.67 -8.59
CA VAL A 77 -2.11 -5.69 -8.80
C VAL A 77 -3.24 -5.48 -7.80
N TYR A 78 -4.44 -5.86 -8.18
CA TYR A 78 -5.53 -6.03 -7.24
C TYR A 78 -5.42 -7.39 -6.55
N ARG A 79 -5.37 -7.40 -5.22
CA ARG A 79 -5.31 -8.63 -4.42
C ARG A 79 -6.02 -8.44 -3.09
N THR A 80 -6.69 -9.47 -2.61
CA THR A 80 -7.29 -9.50 -1.28
C THR A 80 -6.91 -10.78 -0.56
N PHE A 81 -6.59 -10.70 0.73
CA PHE A 81 -6.35 -11.88 1.56
C PHE A 81 -6.63 -11.56 3.04
N HIS A 82 -6.73 -12.59 3.87
CA HIS A 82 -6.97 -12.43 5.31
C HIS A 82 -5.79 -12.95 6.11
N THR A 83 -5.41 -12.25 7.16
CA THR A 83 -4.32 -12.64 8.04
C THR A 83 -4.49 -11.99 9.41
N LEU A 84 -4.28 -12.77 10.49
CA LEU A 84 -4.42 -12.31 11.88
C LEU A 84 -5.75 -11.56 12.17
N GLY A 85 -6.86 -12.02 11.59
CA GLY A 85 -8.18 -11.39 11.77
C GLY A 85 -8.41 -10.13 10.94
N MET A 86 -7.42 -9.67 10.17
CA MET A 86 -7.50 -8.51 9.29
C MET A 86 -7.71 -8.91 7.84
N THR A 87 -8.51 -8.14 7.13
CA THR A 87 -8.57 -8.16 5.66
C THR A 87 -7.48 -7.24 5.12
N VAL A 88 -6.66 -7.73 4.19
CA VAL A 88 -5.69 -6.90 3.46
C VAL A 88 -6.18 -6.74 2.02
N VAL A 89 -6.28 -5.49 1.58
CA VAL A 89 -6.66 -5.12 0.22
C VAL A 89 -5.50 -4.38 -0.43
N VAL A 90 -4.91 -4.99 -1.45
CA VAL A 90 -3.88 -4.39 -2.29
C VAL A 90 -4.58 -3.78 -3.50
N ALA A 91 -4.55 -2.46 -3.59
CA ALA A 91 -5.05 -1.71 -4.71
C ALA A 91 -4.10 -1.83 -5.92
N PRO A 92 -4.65 -1.91 -7.14
CA PRO A 92 -3.84 -1.82 -8.35
C PRO A 92 -3.31 -0.39 -8.54
N THR A 93 -2.51 -0.21 -9.59
CA THR A 93 -2.17 1.13 -10.09
C THR A 93 -3.21 1.59 -11.11
N ILE A 94 -3.34 2.89 -11.33
CA ILE A 94 -4.09 3.44 -12.47
C ILE A 94 -3.26 3.42 -13.76
N MET A 95 -1.95 3.20 -13.67
CA MET A 95 -1.04 3.32 -14.81
C MET A 95 0.01 2.20 -14.79
N ARG A 96 -0.41 1.02 -15.22
CA ARG A 96 0.48 -0.11 -15.53
C ARG A 96 0.76 -0.13 -17.03
N GLY A 97 2.03 -0.17 -17.41
CA GLY A 97 2.45 -0.34 -18.79
C GLY A 97 2.17 -1.76 -19.30
N ALA A 98 2.05 -1.93 -20.61
CA ALA A 98 1.88 -3.26 -21.22
C ALA A 98 3.05 -4.22 -20.89
N ASN A 99 4.26 -3.67 -20.70
CA ASN A 99 5.49 -4.40 -20.39
C ASN A 99 5.82 -4.47 -18.89
N ASP A 100 4.93 -4.02 -18.01
CA ASP A 100 5.17 -4.15 -16.57
C ASP A 100 5.18 -5.62 -16.13
N TYR A 101 6.03 -5.92 -15.15
CA TYR A 101 6.24 -7.26 -14.60
C TYR A 101 4.91 -7.98 -14.32
N VAL A 102 4.70 -9.15 -14.93
CA VAL A 102 3.55 -10.02 -14.63
C VAL A 102 3.72 -10.54 -13.22
N SER A 103 2.83 -10.10 -12.33
CA SER A 103 2.84 -10.54 -10.94
C SER A 103 1.91 -11.74 -10.80
N ASP A 104 2.46 -12.88 -10.38
CA ASP A 104 1.68 -14.08 -10.04
C ASP A 104 0.89 -13.93 -8.72
N ASN A 105 0.96 -12.74 -8.11
CA ASN A 105 0.45 -12.45 -6.77
C ASN A 105 -0.89 -11.68 -6.76
N GLY A 106 -1.59 -11.56 -7.89
CA GLY A 106 -2.88 -10.88 -7.94
C GLY A 106 -3.39 -10.62 -9.36
N HIS A 107 -4.53 -9.91 -9.45
CA HIS A 107 -5.14 -9.54 -10.72
C HIS A 107 -4.48 -8.26 -11.26
N GLY A 108 -3.69 -8.38 -12.34
CA GLY A 108 -3.03 -7.25 -12.98
C GLY A 108 -4.00 -6.41 -13.81
N VAL A 109 -4.60 -5.38 -13.21
CA VAL A 109 -5.52 -4.44 -13.86
C VAL A 109 -5.07 -3.01 -13.64
N ASN A 110 -5.53 -2.07 -14.47
CA ASN A 110 -5.45 -0.66 -14.13
C ASN A 110 -6.76 -0.22 -13.48
N GLY A 111 -6.69 0.34 -12.29
CA GLY A 111 -7.89 0.70 -11.57
C GLY A 111 -7.64 1.33 -10.20
N LEU A 112 -8.70 1.38 -9.41
CA LEU A 112 -8.71 1.85 -8.04
C LEU A 112 -9.59 0.91 -7.20
N VAL A 113 -9.49 1.02 -5.87
CA VAL A 113 -10.41 0.35 -4.95
C VAL A 113 -11.30 1.41 -4.31
N GLU A 114 -12.60 1.28 -4.48
CA GLU A 114 -13.60 2.06 -3.74
C GLU A 114 -13.86 1.38 -2.40
N TYR A 115 -13.86 2.15 -1.32
CA TYR A 115 -14.21 1.70 0.03
C TYR A 115 -15.46 2.45 0.49
N ASN A 116 -16.50 1.71 0.87
CA ASN A 116 -17.71 2.25 1.47
C ASN A 116 -17.75 1.80 2.93
N PHE A 117 -17.61 2.75 3.85
CA PHE A 117 -17.73 2.52 5.28
C PHE A 117 -19.15 2.82 5.72
N ASP A 118 -19.79 1.87 6.39
CA ASP A 118 -21.03 2.09 7.11
C ASP A 118 -20.85 1.69 8.58
N GLY A 119 -21.79 2.05 9.45
CA GLY A 119 -21.67 1.77 10.88
C GLY A 119 -21.60 0.27 11.23
N ALA A 120 -21.78 -0.64 10.27
CA ALA A 120 -21.71 -2.09 10.45
C ALA A 120 -20.43 -2.72 9.86
N GLY A 121 -19.67 -2.00 9.02
CA GLY A 121 -18.43 -2.49 8.45
C GLY A 121 -17.93 -1.71 7.24
N VAL A 122 -17.22 -2.44 6.37
CA VAL A 122 -16.64 -1.88 5.16
C VAL A 122 -16.89 -2.81 3.99
N GLU A 123 -17.42 -2.24 2.91
CA GLU A 123 -17.43 -2.87 1.60
C GLU A 123 -16.33 -2.27 0.74
N PHE A 124 -15.63 -3.09 -0.04
CA PHE A 124 -14.68 -2.60 -1.02
C PHE A 124 -14.83 -3.26 -2.38
N ARG A 125 -14.60 -2.51 -3.45
CA ARG A 125 -14.74 -2.98 -4.83
C ARG A 125 -13.64 -2.43 -5.72
N LEU A 126 -13.08 -3.30 -6.55
CA LEU A 126 -12.21 -2.89 -7.67
C LEU A 126 -13.06 -2.12 -8.70
N ARG A 127 -12.55 -0.97 -9.13
CA ARG A 127 -13.07 -0.21 -10.26
C ARG A 127 -12.00 0.00 -11.30
N GLU A 128 -12.40 -0.16 -12.56
CA GLU A 128 -11.61 0.18 -13.73
C GLU A 128 -12.24 1.43 -14.33
N PRO A 129 -11.71 2.64 -14.06
CA PRO A 129 -12.33 3.87 -14.54
C PRO A 129 -12.31 3.92 -16.08
N PRO A 130 -13.41 4.35 -16.72
CA PRO A 130 -13.44 4.53 -18.17
C PRO A 130 -12.28 5.41 -18.65
N GLY A 131 -11.59 4.98 -19.71
CA GLY A 131 -10.44 5.71 -20.28
C GLY A 131 -9.09 5.37 -19.64
N VAL A 132 -9.06 4.64 -18.53
CA VAL A 132 -7.82 4.11 -17.95
C VAL A 132 -7.44 2.83 -18.69
N THR A 133 -6.63 2.96 -19.74
CA THR A 133 -6.09 1.84 -20.51
C THR A 133 -4.63 1.58 -20.14
N ARG A 134 -4.09 0.41 -20.52
CA ARG A 134 -2.64 0.20 -20.43
C ARG A 134 -1.99 0.97 -21.57
N PRO A 135 -1.20 2.03 -21.30
CA PRO A 135 -0.50 2.70 -22.38
C PRO A 135 0.44 1.70 -23.06
N HIS A 136 0.28 1.56 -24.37
CA HIS A 136 1.23 0.88 -25.23
C HIS A 136 2.20 1.92 -25.75
N LEU A 137 3.45 1.86 -25.31
CA LEU A 137 4.51 2.62 -25.96
C LEU A 137 4.90 1.87 -27.24
N PRO A 138 4.77 2.50 -28.43
CA PRO A 138 5.24 1.89 -29.66
C PRO A 138 6.72 1.52 -29.55
N GLU A 139 7.11 0.42 -30.18
CA GLU A 139 8.51 0.03 -30.26
C GLU A 139 9.34 1.16 -30.90
N GLY A 140 10.40 1.60 -30.21
CA GLY A 140 11.22 2.73 -30.64
C GLY A 140 10.72 4.13 -30.25
N ALA A 141 9.60 4.25 -29.54
CA ALA A 141 9.15 5.54 -29.01
C ALA A 141 10.17 6.12 -28.01
N ARG A 142 10.72 7.29 -28.33
CA ARG A 142 11.51 8.10 -27.39
C ARG A 142 10.58 9.10 -26.71
N VAL A 143 10.44 8.96 -25.40
CA VAL A 143 9.79 9.99 -24.58
C VAL A 143 10.88 10.90 -24.06
N GLU A 144 10.96 12.10 -24.63
CA GLU A 144 11.78 13.17 -24.06
C GLU A 144 11.03 13.75 -22.85
N TRP A 145 11.43 13.31 -21.67
CA TRP A 145 10.98 13.95 -20.43
C TRP A 145 11.78 15.23 -20.23
N PRO A 146 11.17 16.42 -20.21
CA PRO A 146 11.87 17.58 -19.70
C PRO A 146 12.13 17.32 -18.20
N ILE A 147 13.37 16.95 -17.88
CA ILE A 147 13.82 16.94 -16.49
C ILE A 147 13.96 18.41 -16.11
N TYR A 148 12.97 18.95 -15.41
CA TYR A 148 13.13 20.20 -14.70
C TYR A 148 14.02 19.92 -13.49
N LEU A 149 15.32 20.19 -13.63
CA LEU A 149 16.21 20.26 -12.48
C LEU A 149 15.74 21.45 -11.64
N ALA A 150 15.28 21.19 -10.42
CA ALA A 150 14.95 22.25 -9.48
C ALA A 150 16.21 23.07 -9.22
N GLU A 151 16.18 24.36 -9.58
CA GLU A 151 17.25 25.31 -9.25
C GLU A 151 17.39 25.37 -7.72
N SER A 152 18.63 25.33 -7.25
CA SER A 152 18.98 25.40 -5.83
C SER A 152 18.38 26.66 -5.21
N ILE A 153 17.55 26.49 -4.19
CA ILE A 153 17.12 27.61 -3.33
C ILE A 153 18.35 28.03 -2.53
N ASP A 154 18.93 29.15 -2.91
CA ASP A 154 20.02 29.80 -2.20
C ASP A 154 19.44 30.41 -0.92
N ASN A 155 19.72 29.77 0.23
CA ASN A 155 19.32 30.29 1.53
C ASN A 155 20.33 31.37 1.96
N GLY A 156 20.04 32.61 1.56
CA GLY A 156 20.69 33.81 2.10
C GLY A 156 20.29 34.10 3.55
#